data_AF-A0AAW0K5X5-F1
#
_entry.id   AF-A0AAW0K5X5-F1
#
_cell.length_a   1.000
_cell.length_b   1.000
_cell.length_c   1.000
_cell.angle_alpha   90.00
_cell.angle_beta   90.00
_cell.angle_gamma   90.00
#
_symmetry.space_group_name_H-M   'P 1'
#
loop_
_entity.id
_entity.type
_entity.pdbx_description
1 polymer ?
#
loop_
_entity_poly.entity_id
_entity_poly.type
_entity_poly.pdbx_seq_one_letter_code
_entity_poly.pdbx_strand_id
1 'polypeptide(L)'
;MPIDTSSAVDSVNHSEYKLPSMVMDTAVRPMNNDSLDFEHFAELEIIQENEQREFNINLNGNSWKESVVPLYLSSTTISSSTPVRGPKLKFSIYKTENSTLPPILNAMEVYVFKDFLQAPTDQEDVVKSKSRISQVTQVI
;
A
#
# COMPACT_ATOMS: atom_id res chain seq x y z
N MET A 1 -8.17 -3.08 21.11
CA MET A 1 -8.38 -4.53 21.11
C MET A 1 -8.24 -4.99 19.67
N PRO A 2 -7.54 -6.11 19.40
CA PRO A 2 -7.47 -6.69 18.06
C PRO A 2 -8.88 -7.12 17.61
N ILE A 3 -9.17 -7.01 16.31
CA ILE A 3 -10.41 -7.49 15.69
C ILE A 3 -10.03 -8.67 14.81
N ASP A 4 -10.57 -9.85 15.12
CA ASP A 4 -10.29 -11.09 14.39
C ASP A 4 -11.59 -11.69 13.84
N THR A 5 -11.50 -12.38 12.69
CA THR A 5 -12.61 -13.14 12.10
C THR A 5 -12.19 -14.58 11.81
N SER A 6 -13.11 -15.53 11.96
CA SER A 6 -12.89 -16.96 11.67
C SER A 6 -13.16 -17.34 10.21
N SER A 7 -13.66 -16.40 9.41
CA SER A 7 -13.99 -16.62 7.99
C SER A 7 -12.82 -16.22 7.09
N ALA A 8 -12.63 -16.93 5.99
CA ALA A 8 -11.58 -16.62 5.03
C ALA A 8 -11.93 -15.35 4.22
N VAL A 9 -11.06 -14.34 4.31
CA VAL A 9 -11.08 -13.15 3.45
C VAL A 9 -10.63 -13.56 2.03
N ASP A 10 -11.29 -13.02 1.00
CA ASP A 10 -10.98 -13.25 -0.42
C ASP A 10 -11.17 -14.69 -0.96
N SER A 11 -12.01 -15.49 -0.30
CA SER A 11 -12.30 -16.89 -0.66
C SER A 11 -12.78 -17.14 -2.11
N VAL A 12 -13.09 -16.10 -2.89
CA VAL A 12 -13.80 -16.20 -4.18
C VAL A 12 -12.94 -15.77 -5.39
N ASN A 13 -11.77 -15.13 -5.21
CA ASN A 13 -10.98 -14.65 -6.35
C ASN A 13 -9.48 -14.94 -6.21
N HIS A 14 -9.02 -16.02 -6.84
CA HIS A 14 -7.61 -16.17 -7.21
C HIS A 14 -7.29 -15.19 -8.33
N SER A 15 -6.85 -13.98 -7.97
CA SER A 15 -6.38 -12.99 -8.93
C SER A 15 -4.96 -13.33 -9.40
N GLU A 16 -4.86 -14.24 -10.37
CA GLU A 16 -3.71 -14.23 -11.28
C GLU A 16 -3.79 -12.94 -12.11
N TYR A 17 -3.21 -11.86 -11.59
CA TYR A 17 -3.22 -10.56 -12.24
C TYR A 17 -2.36 -10.61 -13.52
N LYS A 18 -2.99 -10.75 -14.69
CA LYS A 18 -2.31 -10.65 -16.00
C LYS A 18 -2.29 -9.20 -16.44
N LEU A 19 -1.13 -8.56 -16.33
CA LEU A 19 -0.91 -7.19 -16.81
C LEU A 19 -1.02 -7.13 -18.34
N PRO A 20 -1.85 -6.25 -18.91
CA PRO A 20 -1.88 -5.99 -20.35
C PRO A 20 -0.50 -5.52 -20.86
N SER A 21 -0.10 -5.94 -22.07
CA SER A 21 1.21 -5.56 -22.65
C SER A 21 1.45 -4.06 -22.70
N MET A 22 0.39 -3.26 -22.88
CA MET A 22 0.44 -1.79 -22.87
C MET A 22 0.97 -1.22 -21.55
N VAL A 23 0.79 -1.93 -20.42
CA VAL A 23 1.35 -1.54 -19.11
C VAL A 23 2.86 -1.83 -19.06
N MET A 24 3.30 -2.90 -19.72
CA MET A 24 4.71 -3.32 -19.74
C MET A 24 5.57 -2.52 -20.72
N ASP A 25 4.97 -1.73 -21.61
CA ASP A 25 5.67 -0.88 -22.58
C ASP A 25 6.30 0.37 -21.96
N THR A 26 5.98 0.66 -20.69
CA THR A 26 6.53 1.80 -19.96
C THR A 26 7.16 1.35 -18.65
N ALA A 27 8.28 1.96 -18.27
CA ALA A 27 8.95 1.70 -17.01
C ALA A 27 9.47 3.01 -16.43
N VAL A 28 9.29 3.19 -15.13
CA VAL A 28 9.92 4.28 -14.37
C VAL A 28 11.19 3.74 -13.74
N ARG A 29 12.29 4.51 -13.85
CA ARG A 29 13.48 4.28 -13.03
C ARG A 29 13.31 5.05 -11.73
N PRO A 30 13.07 4.38 -10.60
CA PRO A 30 12.92 5.05 -9.33
C PRO A 30 14.25 5.70 -8.91
N MET A 31 14.17 6.87 -8.29
CA MET A 31 15.29 7.58 -7.71
C MET A 31 15.50 7.17 -6.25
N ASN A 32 16.61 7.62 -5.67
CA ASN A 32 16.83 7.50 -4.23
C ASN A 32 15.66 8.11 -3.43
N ASN A 33 15.13 7.31 -2.49
CA ASN A 33 14.01 7.64 -1.58
C ASN A 33 12.61 7.57 -2.20
N ASP A 34 12.46 6.88 -3.32
CA ASP A 34 11.16 6.50 -3.85
C ASP A 34 10.64 5.25 -3.10
N SER A 35 9.32 5.20 -2.86
CA SER A 35 8.63 4.01 -2.36
C SER A 35 7.31 3.74 -3.08
N LEU A 36 6.90 2.48 -3.12
CA LEU A 36 5.54 2.08 -3.47
C LEU A 36 4.84 1.61 -2.22
N ASP A 37 3.62 2.05 -2.02
CA ASP A 37 2.84 1.78 -0.83
C ASP A 37 1.53 1.11 -1.22
N PHE A 38 1.15 0.07 -0.47
CA PHE A 38 -0.10 -0.67 -0.62
C PHE A 38 -0.77 -0.76 0.73
N GLU A 39 -1.98 -0.23 0.85
CA GLU A 39 -2.82 -0.35 2.03
C GLU A 39 -3.99 -1.28 1.75
N HIS A 40 -4.16 -2.29 2.59
CA HIS A 40 -5.19 -3.31 2.46
C HIS A 40 -6.26 -3.13 3.52
N PHE A 41 -7.51 -3.11 3.07
CA PHE A 41 -8.69 -2.91 3.88
C PHE A 41 -9.69 -4.02 3.63
N ALA A 42 -10.25 -4.58 4.70
CA ALA A 42 -11.39 -5.47 4.67
C ALA A 42 -12.23 -5.19 5.92
N GLU A 43 -13.54 -5.09 5.74
CA GLU A 43 -14.43 -5.02 6.89
C GLU A 43 -14.56 -6.42 7.48
N LEU A 44 -14.23 -6.55 8.75
CA LEU A 44 -14.21 -7.83 9.46
C LEU A 44 -15.45 -8.00 10.36
N GLU A 45 -16.10 -6.90 10.69
CA GLU A 45 -17.28 -6.86 11.53
C GLU A 45 -18.55 -6.92 10.66
N ILE A 46 -19.56 -7.66 11.11
CA ILE A 46 -20.90 -7.55 10.51
C ILE A 46 -21.49 -6.23 11.00
N ILE A 47 -21.45 -5.21 10.15
CA ILE A 47 -21.98 -3.88 10.45
C ILE A 47 -23.52 -3.91 10.44
N GLN A 48 -24.15 -3.26 11.42
CA GLN A 48 -25.61 -3.10 11.49
C GLN A 48 -26.13 -2.15 10.39
N GLU A 49 -27.41 -2.22 10.02
CA GLU A 49 -27.98 -1.40 8.93
C GLU A 49 -27.78 0.12 9.07
N ASN A 50 -27.62 0.63 10.30
CA ASN A 50 -27.44 2.06 10.58
C ASN A 50 -26.00 2.43 10.95
N GLU A 51 -25.08 1.48 10.82
CA GLU A 51 -23.66 1.73 11.05
C GLU A 51 -22.89 1.66 9.73
N GLN A 52 -21.80 2.40 9.66
CA GLN A 52 -20.94 2.46 8.49
C GLN A 52 -19.53 2.75 8.94
N ARG A 53 -18.57 2.12 8.28
CA ARG A 53 -17.17 2.53 8.33
C ARG A 53 -16.81 3.29 7.06
N GLU A 54 -16.51 4.56 7.22
CA GLU A 54 -16.02 5.42 6.14
C GLU A 54 -14.87 6.29 6.66
N PHE A 55 -13.79 6.35 5.89
CA PHE A 55 -12.61 7.11 6.28
C PHE A 55 -11.88 7.70 5.09
N ASN A 56 -11.09 8.74 5.37
CA ASN A 56 -10.16 9.35 4.44
C ASN A 56 -8.73 8.94 4.80
N ILE A 57 -7.88 8.95 3.80
CA ILE A 57 -6.44 8.68 3.89
C ILE A 57 -5.72 9.93 3.42
N ASN A 58 -4.76 10.41 4.23
CA ASN A 58 -3.82 11.44 3.82
C ASN A 58 -2.40 10.88 3.78
N LEU A 59 -1.63 11.40 2.82
CA LEU A 59 -0.20 11.16 2.67
C LEU A 59 0.53 12.49 2.74
N ASN A 60 1.44 12.62 3.71
CA ASN A 60 2.21 13.83 3.95
C ASN A 60 1.32 15.09 4.12
N GLY A 61 0.13 14.91 4.72
CA GLY A 61 -0.84 15.99 4.95
C GLY A 61 -1.72 16.33 3.75
N ASN A 62 -1.51 15.70 2.59
CA ASN A 62 -2.35 15.86 1.41
C ASN A 62 -3.36 14.73 1.31
N SER A 63 -4.54 15.02 0.76
CA SER A 63 -5.57 14.02 0.49
C SER A 63 -5.02 12.96 -0.48
N TRP A 64 -5.07 11.70 -0.06
CA TRP A 64 -4.64 10.54 -0.86
C TRP A 64 -5.83 9.77 -1.40
N LYS A 65 -6.79 9.47 -0.52
CA LYS A 65 -8.05 8.83 -0.88
C LYS A 65 -9.14 9.32 0.06
N GLU A 66 -10.31 9.58 -0.51
CA GLU A 66 -11.47 10.04 0.24
C GLU A 66 -12.60 9.04 0.18
N SER A 67 -13.44 9.04 1.23
CA SER A 67 -14.67 8.22 1.33
C SER A 67 -14.41 6.73 1.10
N VAL A 68 -13.37 6.18 1.71
CA VAL A 68 -13.05 4.76 1.64
C VAL A 68 -14.05 3.99 2.50
N VAL A 69 -14.80 3.09 1.87
CA VAL A 69 -15.72 2.16 2.52
C VAL A 69 -15.21 0.74 2.27
N PRO A 70 -14.67 0.05 3.29
CA PRO A 70 -14.22 -1.33 3.14
C PRO A 70 -15.40 -2.28 2.97
N LEU A 71 -15.19 -3.35 2.21
CA LEU A 71 -16.20 -4.37 1.95
C LEU A 71 -16.08 -5.51 2.96
N TYR A 72 -17.23 -6.05 3.38
CA TYR A 72 -17.28 -7.17 4.33
C TYR A 72 -16.62 -8.42 3.74
N LEU A 73 -15.57 -8.90 4.41
CA LEU A 73 -14.75 -10.08 4.03
C LEU A 73 -14.18 -10.04 2.60
N SER A 74 -14.06 -8.85 2.01
CA SER A 74 -13.48 -8.65 0.69
C SER A 74 -12.40 -7.58 0.79
N SER A 75 -11.18 -7.93 0.37
CA SER A 75 -10.08 -6.98 0.39
C SER A 75 -10.27 -5.89 -0.66
N THR A 76 -9.94 -4.68 -0.25
CA THR A 76 -9.76 -3.52 -1.11
C THR A 76 -8.35 -3.03 -0.90
N THR A 77 -7.59 -2.94 -1.99
CA THR A 77 -6.21 -2.44 -1.96
C THR A 77 -6.17 -1.04 -2.53
N ILE A 78 -5.62 -0.11 -1.77
CA ILE A 78 -5.27 1.23 -2.22
C ILE A 78 -3.76 1.24 -2.45
N SER A 79 -3.33 1.82 -3.57
CA SER A 79 -1.91 1.91 -3.91
C SER A 79 -1.64 3.14 -4.78
N SER A 80 -0.36 3.52 -4.87
CA SER A 80 0.06 4.51 -5.85
C SER A 80 0.42 3.89 -7.18
N SER A 81 0.02 4.53 -8.28
CA SER A 81 0.50 4.21 -9.62
C SER A 81 1.93 4.72 -9.87
N THR A 82 2.42 5.65 -9.05
CA THR A 82 3.75 6.24 -9.16
C THR A 82 4.47 6.17 -7.83
N PRO A 83 5.81 5.99 -7.81
CA PRO A 83 6.52 5.99 -6.54
C PRO A 83 6.32 7.31 -5.78
N VAL A 84 5.99 7.19 -4.50
CA VAL A 84 5.92 8.31 -3.57
C VAL A 84 7.33 8.65 -3.14
N ARG A 85 7.66 9.93 -3.11
CA ARG A 85 9.00 10.40 -2.76
C ARG A 85 9.00 11.13 -1.42
N GLY A 86 9.94 10.76 -0.55
CA GLY A 86 10.20 11.54 0.67
C GLY A 86 11.10 10.80 1.66
N PRO A 87 11.89 11.54 2.46
CA PRO A 87 12.73 10.94 3.50
C PRO A 87 11.92 10.30 4.64
N LYS A 88 10.65 10.71 4.78
CA LYS A 88 9.69 10.16 5.72
C LYS A 88 8.30 10.32 5.13
N LEU A 89 7.57 9.22 5.02
CA LEU A 89 6.16 9.24 4.66
C LEU A 89 5.29 9.26 5.92
N LYS A 90 4.29 10.14 5.93
CA LYS A 90 3.31 10.24 7.01
C LYS A 90 1.94 9.87 6.47
N PHE A 91 1.54 8.64 6.75
CA PHE A 91 0.19 8.15 6.51
C PHE A 91 -0.69 8.48 7.70
N SER A 92 -1.91 8.95 7.43
CA SER A 92 -2.94 9.14 8.44
C SER A 92 -4.29 8.76 7.89
N ILE A 93 -5.04 7.98 8.67
CA ILE A 93 -6.38 7.54 8.34
C ILE A 93 -7.32 8.14 9.39
N TYR A 94 -8.41 8.75 8.96
CA TYR A 94 -9.35 9.43 9.85
C TYR A 94 -10.79 9.26 9.39
N LYS A 95 -11.67 9.15 10.38
CA LYS A 95 -13.10 8.92 10.22
C LYS A 95 -13.77 10.11 9.50
N THR A 96 -14.69 9.85 8.57
CA THR A 96 -15.53 10.90 7.98
C THR A 96 -16.73 11.23 8.86
N GLU A 97 -17.44 12.32 8.56
CA GLU A 97 -18.68 12.69 9.25
C GLU A 97 -19.81 11.66 9.02
N ASN A 98 -19.79 10.95 7.90
CA ASN A 98 -20.80 9.93 7.56
C ASN A 98 -20.57 8.60 8.29
N SER A 99 -19.38 8.38 8.84
CA SER A 99 -19.04 7.14 9.50
C SER A 99 -19.60 7.09 10.92
N THR A 100 -20.01 5.92 11.40
CA THR A 100 -20.30 5.67 12.82
C THR A 100 -19.13 4.97 13.49
N LEU A 101 -18.41 4.14 12.75
CA LEU A 101 -17.28 3.34 13.24
C LEU A 101 -15.93 4.06 13.04
N PRO A 102 -14.90 3.75 13.85
CA PRO A 102 -13.54 4.26 13.65
C PRO A 102 -12.93 3.70 12.35
N PRO A 103 -11.82 4.25 11.81
CA PRO A 103 -11.15 3.64 10.66
C PRO A 103 -10.58 2.26 10.99
N ILE A 104 -10.36 1.45 9.95
CA ILE A 104 -9.69 0.14 10.05
C ILE A 104 -8.51 0.13 9.08
N LEU A 105 -7.44 -0.57 9.43
CA LEU A 105 -6.31 -0.88 8.56
C LEU A 105 -5.92 -2.32 8.86
N ASN A 106 -5.89 -3.18 7.84
CA ASN A 106 -5.60 -4.59 8.02
C ASN A 106 -4.12 -4.87 7.76
N ALA A 107 -3.56 -4.32 6.68
CA ALA A 107 -2.14 -4.43 6.37
C ALA A 107 -1.65 -3.22 5.58
N MET A 108 -0.35 -2.94 5.72
CA MET A 108 0.35 -1.96 4.91
C MET A 108 1.69 -2.52 4.45
N GLU A 109 1.96 -2.39 3.15
CA GLU A 109 3.22 -2.78 2.52
C GLU A 109 3.91 -1.55 1.95
N VAL A 110 5.16 -1.35 2.32
CA VAL A 110 6.01 -0.25 1.84
C VAL A 110 7.24 -0.84 1.16
N TYR A 111 7.37 -0.61 -0.13
CA TYR A 111 8.50 -1.06 -0.95
C TYR A 111 9.42 0.12 -1.22
N VAL A 112 10.59 0.13 -0.60
CA VAL A 112 11.57 1.22 -0.74
C VAL A 112 12.65 0.84 -1.75
N PHE A 113 12.94 1.74 -2.69
CA PHE A 113 14.05 1.59 -3.61
C PHE A 113 15.36 2.05 -2.96
N LYS A 114 16.33 1.14 -2.87
CA LYS A 114 17.67 1.42 -2.34
C LYS A 114 18.73 1.18 -3.42
N ASP A 115 19.47 2.24 -3.74
CA ASP A 115 20.67 2.14 -4.58
C ASP A 115 21.88 1.80 -3.73
N PHE A 116 22.57 0.72 -4.08
CA PHE A 116 23.86 0.37 -3.50
C PHE A 116 24.96 0.66 -4.52
N LEU A 117 25.96 1.42 -4.10
CA LEU A 117 27.24 1.48 -4.80
C LEU A 117 27.97 0.16 -4.52
N GLN A 118 28.29 -0.61 -5.56
CA GLN A 118 29.23 -1.71 -5.39
C GLN A 118 30.63 -1.12 -5.18
N ALA A 119 31.38 -1.64 -4.21
CA ALA A 119 32.81 -1.34 -4.11
C ALA A 119 33.48 -1.79 -5.42
N PRO A 120 34.41 -1.00 -5.98
CA PRO A 120 35.11 -1.38 -7.19
C PRO A 120 35.88 -2.68 -6.93
N THR A 121 35.46 -3.77 -7.54
CA THR A 121 36.27 -4.98 -7.67
C THR A 121 37.14 -4.79 -8.91
N ASP A 122 38.40 -4.45 -8.66
CA ASP A 122 39.52 -4.25 -9.60
C ASP A 122 39.44 -3.09 -10.62
N GLN A 123 40.63 -2.56 -10.93
CA GLN A 123 40.90 -1.23 -11.48
C GLN A 123 40.45 -0.96 -12.93
N GLU A 124 39.50 -1.73 -13.47
CA GLU A 124 38.93 -1.46 -14.80
C GLU A 124 37.39 -1.51 -14.86
N ASP A 125 36.68 -1.79 -13.76
CA ASP A 125 35.22 -1.95 -13.84
C ASP A 125 34.48 -0.61 -13.64
N VAL A 126 33.71 -0.23 -14.66
CA VAL A 126 32.75 0.88 -14.62
C VAL A 126 31.88 0.75 -13.37
N VAL A 127 31.73 1.81 -12.58
CA VAL A 127 30.87 1.82 -11.39
C VAL A 127 29.44 1.41 -11.78
N LYS A 128 29.07 0.16 -11.49
CA LYS A 128 27.71 -0.36 -11.68
C LYS A 128 26.90 -0.04 -10.42
N SER A 129 25.95 0.90 -10.53
CA SER A 129 24.92 1.09 -9.52
C SER A 129 23.95 -0.10 -9.55
N LYS A 130 23.76 -0.80 -8.42
CA LYS A 130 22.73 -1.83 -8.29
C LYS A 130 21.62 -1.33 -7.38
N SER A 131 20.40 -1.27 -7.91
CA SER A 131 19.20 -0.96 -7.13
C SER A 131 18.57 -2.25 -6.60
N ARG A 132 18.06 -2.23 -5.36
CA ARG A 132 17.27 -3.30 -4.76
C ARG A 132 15.97 -2.73 -4.19
N ILE A 133 14.89 -3.49 -4.31
CA ILE A 133 13.63 -3.21 -3.64
C ILE A 133 13.68 -3.88 -2.27
N SER A 134 13.33 -3.15 -1.22
CA SER A 134 13.16 -3.69 0.14
C SER A 134 11.70 -3.56 0.54
N GLN A 135 11.05 -4.68 0.83
CA GLN A 135 9.69 -4.70 1.39
C GLN A 135 9.77 -4.48 2.90
N VAL A 136 8.90 -3.61 3.41
CA VAL A 136 8.58 -3.48 4.82
C VAL A 136 7.10 -3.76 4.96
N THR A 137 6.75 -4.86 5.60
CA THR A 137 5.36 -5.26 5.84
C THR A 137 5.04 -5.02 7.30
N GLN A 138 3.96 -4.30 7.57
CA GLN A 138 3.37 -4.20 8.90
C GLN A 138 1.97 -4.82 8.84
N VAL A 139 1.86 -6.03 9.41
CA VAL A 139 0.59 -6.69 9.70
C VAL A 139 0.21 -6.28 11.12
N ILE A 140 -1.01 -5.76 11.30
CA ILE A 140 -1.49 -5.22 12.58
C ILE A 140 -2.19 -6.32 13.37
#